data_AF-A0A0Q4DP70-F1
#
_entry.id   AF-A0A0Q4DP70-F1
#
_cell.length_a   1.000
_cell.length_b   1.000
_cell.length_c   1.000
_cell.angle_alpha   90.00
_cell.angle_beta   90.00
_cell.angle_gamma   90.00
#
_symmetry.space_group_name_H-M   'P 1'
#
loop_
_entity.id
_entity.type
_entity.pdbx_description
1 polymer ?
#
loop_
_entity_poly.entity_id
_entity_poly.type
_entity_poly.pdbx_seq_one_letter_code
_entity_poly.pdbx_strand_id
1 'polypeptide(L)'
;MSNALDAVIEIFTWVGLGGGLLLAFVAVFLLLADGTWLPTRAVVEHVDGGRVVRWFDADGGVNEAPLSAHDDAKIGAADMADIFYRRGRVDRMRLTRSSPLVRFVSLLAAGVLTLGAVAFVVSIVVLFARG
;
A
#
# COMPACT_ATOMS: atom_id res chain seq x y z
N MET A 1 -25.13 -6.01 -35.24
CA MET A 1 -24.17 -6.40 -34.17
C MET A 1 -23.81 -5.20 -33.27
N SER A 2 -24.76 -4.32 -32.94
CA SER A 2 -24.53 -3.05 -32.23
C SER A 2 -24.79 -3.12 -30.72
N ASN A 3 -25.91 -3.69 -30.31
CA ASN A 3 -26.37 -3.59 -28.91
C ASN A 3 -25.47 -4.30 -27.90
N ALA A 4 -24.88 -5.45 -28.27
CA ALA A 4 -24.03 -6.21 -27.36
C ALA A 4 -22.70 -5.48 -27.06
N LEU A 5 -22.09 -4.86 -28.07
CA LEU A 5 -20.85 -4.11 -27.89
C LEU A 5 -21.09 -2.84 -27.07
N ASP A 6 -22.17 -2.12 -27.36
CA ASP A 6 -22.51 -0.89 -26.66
C ASP A 6 -22.82 -1.18 -25.17
N ALA A 7 -23.55 -2.27 -24.87
CA ALA A 7 -23.80 -2.71 -23.50
C ALA A 7 -22.51 -3.12 -22.75
N VAL A 8 -21.59 -3.80 -23.44
CA VAL A 8 -20.28 -4.17 -22.86
C VAL A 8 -19.48 -2.92 -22.53
N ILE A 9 -19.39 -1.96 -23.44
CA ILE A 9 -18.69 -0.68 -23.22
C ILE A 9 -19.29 0.08 -22.04
N GLU A 10 -20.62 0.14 -21.94
CA GLU A 10 -21.30 0.80 -20.84
C GLU A 10 -21.02 0.13 -19.49
N ILE A 11 -21.11 -1.20 -19.40
CA ILE A 11 -20.78 -1.95 -18.19
C ILE A 11 -19.31 -1.71 -17.79
N PHE A 12 -18.37 -1.80 -18.73
CA PHE A 12 -16.96 -1.56 -18.44
C PHE A 12 -16.68 -0.11 -18.03
N THR A 13 -17.44 0.86 -18.55
CA THR A 13 -17.32 2.26 -18.13
C THR A 13 -17.81 2.45 -16.70
N TRP A 14 -19.00 1.95 -16.36
CA TRP A 14 -19.55 2.10 -15.00
C TRP A 14 -18.77 1.29 -13.96
N VAL A 15 -18.43 0.03 -14.26
CA VAL A 15 -17.65 -0.81 -13.34
C VAL A 15 -16.21 -0.34 -13.25
N GLY A 16 -15.59 0.02 -14.38
CA GLY A 16 -14.20 0.47 -14.43
C GLY A 16 -14.01 1.84 -13.79
N LEU A 17 -14.82 2.84 -14.16
CA LEU A 17 -14.72 4.18 -13.58
C LEU A 17 -15.38 4.25 -12.20
N GLY A 18 -16.63 3.82 -12.06
CA GLY A 18 -17.35 3.88 -10.80
C GLY A 18 -16.75 2.96 -9.74
N GLY A 19 -16.59 1.67 -10.06
CA GLY A 19 -15.96 0.71 -9.17
C GLY A 19 -14.48 1.03 -8.91
N GLY A 20 -13.74 1.45 -9.94
CA GLY A 20 -12.36 1.89 -9.79
C GLY A 20 -12.21 3.12 -8.88
N LEU A 21 -13.11 4.09 -8.99
CA LEU A 21 -13.08 5.30 -8.16
C LEU A 21 -13.39 4.98 -6.69
N LEU A 22 -14.34 4.07 -6.45
CA LEU A 22 -14.63 3.58 -5.10
C LEU A 22 -13.40 2.87 -4.51
N LEU A 23 -12.74 2.01 -5.27
CA LEU A 23 -11.51 1.35 -4.85
C LEU A 23 -10.37 2.34 -4.59
N ALA A 24 -10.25 3.38 -5.42
CA ALA A 24 -9.26 4.43 -5.23
C ALA A 24 -9.51 5.22 -3.94
N PHE A 25 -10.78 5.53 -3.63
CA PHE A 25 -11.15 6.17 -2.38
C PHE A 25 -10.77 5.31 -1.17
N VAL A 26 -11.06 4.00 -1.22
CA VAL A 26 -10.63 3.04 -0.18
C VAL A 26 -9.10 3.00 -0.08
N ALA A 27 -8.39 2.97 -1.22
CA ALA A 27 -6.93 2.96 -1.24
C ALA A 27 -6.33 4.21 -0.56
N VAL A 28 -6.90 5.38 -0.82
CA VAL A 28 -6.50 6.64 -0.17
C VAL A 28 -6.74 6.58 1.32
N PHE A 29 -7.91 6.10 1.75
CA PHE A 29 -8.20 5.95 3.18
C PHE A 29 -7.21 5.00 3.87
N LEU A 30 -6.90 3.86 3.23
CA LEU A 30 -5.91 2.91 3.73
C LEU A 30 -4.50 3.52 3.79
N LEU A 31 -4.10 4.32 2.80
CA LEU A 31 -2.82 5.02 2.78
C LEU A 31 -2.71 6.03 3.93
N LEU A 32 -3.76 6.81 4.18
CA LEU A 32 -3.82 7.77 5.28
C LEU A 32 -3.80 7.05 6.64
N ALA A 33 -4.54 5.93 6.76
CA ALA A 33 -4.56 5.13 7.98
C ALA A 33 -3.21 4.45 8.27
N ASP A 34 -2.52 3.96 7.24
CA ASP A 34 -1.20 3.32 7.37
C ASP A 34 -0.15 4.35 7.81
N GLY A 35 -0.25 5.58 7.31
CA GLY A 35 0.56 6.72 7.73
C GLY A 35 1.96 6.74 7.11
N THR A 36 2.81 7.61 7.64
CA THR A 36 4.17 7.82 7.12
C THR A 36 5.17 6.91 7.82
N TRP A 37 5.80 6.03 7.04
CA TRP A 37 6.85 5.12 7.48
C TRP A 37 8.21 5.58 6.97
N LEU A 38 9.17 5.74 7.88
CA LEU A 38 10.51 6.25 7.59
C LEU A 38 11.54 5.14 7.79
N PRO A 39 12.52 5.00 6.87
CA PRO A 39 13.59 4.03 7.03
C PRO A 39 14.58 4.49 8.11
N THR A 40 15.09 3.55 8.90
CA THR A 40 16.21 3.77 9.81
C THR A 40 16.96 2.46 10.03
N ARG A 41 18.19 2.55 10.54
CA ARG A 41 18.95 1.38 10.97
C ARG A 41 18.78 1.21 12.47
N ALA A 42 18.31 0.04 12.87
CA ALA A 42 18.12 -0.31 14.27
C ALA A 42 19.20 -1.29 14.74
N VAL A 43 19.60 -1.15 15.99
CA VAL A 43 20.46 -2.09 16.71
C VAL A 43 19.57 -3.14 17.36
N VAL A 44 19.98 -4.40 17.27
CA VAL A 44 19.28 -5.53 17.88
C VAL A 44 19.97 -5.87 19.19
N GLU A 45 19.23 -5.86 20.28
CA GLU A 45 19.75 -6.13 21.62
C GLU A 45 19.00 -7.29 22.27
N HIS A 46 19.74 -8.05 23.07
CA HIS A 46 19.18 -9.12 23.90
C HIS A 46 18.87 -8.56 25.29
N VAL A 47 17.62 -8.72 25.73
CA VAL A 47 17.17 -8.37 27.08
C VAL A 47 16.47 -9.57 27.70
N ASP A 48 16.27 -9.55 29.02
CA ASP A 48 15.73 -10.67 29.81
C ASP A 48 14.34 -11.17 29.34
N GLY A 49 13.64 -10.40 28.49
CA GLY A 49 12.34 -10.74 27.90
C GLY A 49 12.37 -11.12 26.41
N GLY A 50 13.54 -11.24 25.78
CA GLY A 50 13.71 -11.55 24.36
C GLY A 50 14.57 -10.52 23.63
N ARG A 51 14.52 -10.53 22.28
CA ARG A 51 15.25 -9.55 21.46
C ARG A 51 14.40 -8.32 21.20
N VAL A 52 15.01 -7.16 21.33
CA VAL A 52 14.40 -5.86 21.01
C VAL A 52 15.22 -5.17 19.93
N VAL A 53 14.57 -4.32 19.16
CA VAL A 53 15.24 -3.38 18.25
C VAL A 53 15.19 -1.99 18.84
N ARG A 54 16.32 -1.30 18.85
CA ARG A 54 16.47 0.10 19.28
C ARG A 54 16.91 0.95 18.11
N TRP A 55 16.29 2.12 17.94
CA TRP A 55 16.65 3.04 16.88
C TRP A 55 16.52 4.49 17.32
N PHE A 56 17.20 5.36 16.58
CA PHE A 56 17.00 6.80 16.66
C PHE A 56 15.97 7.22 15.61
N ASP A 57 14.97 7.99 16.03
CA ASP A 57 14.06 8.65 15.09
C ASP A 57 14.72 9.90 14.47
N ALA A 58 14.06 10.46 13.47
CA ALA A 58 14.49 11.66 12.77
C ALA A 58 14.57 12.92 13.66
N ASP A 59 13.92 12.91 14.83
CA ASP A 59 13.92 14.02 15.79
C ASP A 59 15.00 13.81 16.88
N GLY A 60 15.79 12.74 16.80
CA GLY A 60 16.86 12.38 17.74
C GLY A 60 16.37 11.60 18.96
N GLY A 61 15.10 11.21 19.01
CA GLY A 61 14.51 10.39 20.06
C GLY A 61 14.95 8.93 19.97
N VAL A 62 15.22 8.33 21.13
CA VAL A 62 15.50 6.89 21.23
C VAL A 62 14.19 6.14 21.37
N ASN A 63 13.99 5.16 20.49
CA ASN A 63 12.80 4.33 20.46
C ASN A 63 13.19 2.86 20.53
N GLU A 64 12.28 2.03 21.05
CA GLU A 64 12.48 0.59 21.13
C GLU A 64 11.20 -0.18 20.85
N ALA A 65 11.33 -1.37 20.28
CA ALA A 65 10.22 -2.28 20.06
C ALA A 65 10.67 -3.74 20.21
N PRO A 66 9.86 -4.60 20.85
CA PRO A 66 10.15 -6.03 20.90
C PRO A 66 10.04 -6.66 19.51
N LEU A 67 10.94 -7.60 19.21
CA LEU A 67 10.86 -8.40 17.99
C LEU A 67 9.82 -9.51 18.17
N SER A 68 8.93 -9.65 17.19
CA SER A 68 8.10 -10.84 17.08
C SER A 68 8.97 -12.05 16.69
N ALA A 69 8.57 -13.27 17.04
CA ALA A 69 9.31 -14.49 16.66
C ALA A 69 9.55 -14.59 15.13
N HIS A 70 8.62 -14.06 14.33
CA HIS A 70 8.73 -14.04 12.87
C HIS A 70 9.79 -13.04 12.37
N ASP A 71 9.84 -11.84 12.97
CA ASP A 71 10.84 -10.83 12.60
C ASP A 71 12.22 -11.23 13.11
N ASP A 72 12.29 -11.84 14.30
CA ASP A 72 13.52 -12.36 14.88
C ASP A 72 14.15 -13.44 13.98
N ALA A 73 13.34 -14.39 13.50
CA ALA A 73 13.79 -15.41 12.56
C ALA A 73 14.29 -14.83 11.23
N LYS A 74 13.72 -13.71 10.76
CA LYS A 74 14.16 -13.03 9.54
C LYS A 74 15.47 -12.26 9.71
N ILE A 75 15.65 -11.63 10.87
CA ILE A 75 16.89 -10.90 11.20
C ILE A 75 18.03 -11.90 11.46
N GLY A 76 17.72 -13.04 12.07
CA GLY A 76 18.71 -14.08 12.38
C GLY A 76 19.78 -13.55 13.33
N ALA A 77 21.05 -13.90 13.10
CA ALA A 77 22.17 -13.55 13.96
C ALA A 77 22.72 -12.12 13.74
N ALA A 78 22.02 -11.26 12.99
CA ALA A 78 22.47 -9.90 12.77
C ALA A 78 22.25 -9.01 14.01
N ASP A 79 23.27 -8.20 14.34
CA ASP A 79 23.22 -7.20 15.43
C ASP A 79 22.56 -5.89 15.00
N MET A 80 22.29 -5.72 13.70
CA MET A 80 21.59 -4.56 13.16
C MET A 80 20.61 -4.98 12.05
N ALA A 81 19.51 -4.25 11.93
CA ALA A 81 18.52 -4.44 10.88
C ALA A 81 18.04 -3.10 10.32
N ASP A 82 17.79 -3.05 9.01
CA ASP A 82 17.10 -1.92 8.41
C ASP A 82 15.59 -2.08 8.66
N ILE A 83 14.99 -1.10 9.32
CA ILE A 83 13.58 -1.12 9.72
C ILE A 83 12.86 0.12 9.19
N PHE A 84 11.54 0.06 9.21
CA PHE A 84 10.66 1.18 8.97
C PHE A 84 9.87 1.47 10.23
N TYR A 85 9.97 2.69 10.76
CA TYR A 85 9.20 3.12 11.92
C TYR A 85 8.13 4.13 11.51
N ARG A 86 7.04 4.18 12.27
CA ARG A 86 5.95 5.13 12.00
C ARG A 86 6.25 6.48 12.65
N ARG A 87 6.26 7.55 11.86
CA ARG A 87 6.45 8.91 12.39
C ARG A 87 5.38 9.25 13.43
N GLY A 88 5.80 9.73 14.61
CA GLY A 88 4.92 10.12 15.72
C GLY A 88 4.41 8.94 16.57
N ARG A 89 4.94 7.72 16.41
CA ARG A 89 4.64 6.56 17.27
C ARG A 89 5.94 5.88 17.69
N VAL A 90 6.07 5.65 18.99
CA VAL A 90 7.33 5.24 19.65
C VAL A 90 7.53 3.71 19.61
N ASP A 91 6.46 2.95 19.38
CA ASP A 91 6.35 1.51 19.61
C ASP A 91 6.06 0.68 18.35
N ARG A 92 6.13 1.31 17.17
CA ARG A 92 5.69 0.71 15.90
C ARG A 92 6.81 0.63 14.89
N MET A 93 7.26 -0.59 14.61
CA MET A 93 8.21 -0.90 13.55
C MET A 93 7.68 -1.97 12.58
N ARG A 94 8.26 -2.01 11.39
CA ARG A 94 8.07 -3.06 10.37
C ARG A 94 9.39 -3.31 9.63
N LEU A 95 9.64 -4.56 9.23
CA LEU A 95 10.77 -4.91 8.36
C LEU A 95 10.51 -4.60 6.87
N THR A 96 9.27 -4.30 6.51
CA THR A 96 8.88 -4.01 5.13
C THR A 96 8.38 -2.58 4.99
N ARG A 97 8.78 -1.92 3.91
CA ARG A 97 8.45 -0.52 3.63
C ARG A 97 6.95 -0.22 3.52
N SER A 98 6.19 -1.11 2.89
CA SER A 98 4.79 -0.88 2.56
C SER A 98 3.89 -1.98 3.13
N SER A 99 2.73 -1.60 3.65
CA SER A 99 1.67 -2.57 3.96
C SER A 99 1.26 -3.34 2.68
N PRO A 100 1.28 -4.69 2.70
CA PRO A 100 0.85 -5.49 1.55
C PRO A 100 -0.59 -5.19 1.12
N LEU A 101 -1.48 -4.93 2.07
CA LEU A 101 -2.88 -4.60 1.81
C LEU A 101 -3.01 -3.25 1.09
N VAL A 102 -2.32 -2.21 1.57
CA VAL A 102 -2.34 -0.88 0.92
C VAL A 102 -1.85 -1.01 -0.50
N ARG A 103 -0.70 -1.67 -0.71
CA ARG A 103 -0.13 -1.88 -2.05
C ARG A 103 -1.10 -2.63 -2.96
N PHE A 104 -1.71 -3.72 -2.48
CA PHE A 104 -2.64 -4.52 -3.25
C PHE A 104 -3.87 -3.70 -3.68
N VAL A 105 -4.52 -3.02 -2.74
CA VAL A 105 -5.74 -2.23 -3.02
C VAL A 105 -5.42 -1.04 -3.95
N SER A 106 -4.29 -0.36 -3.75
CA SER A 106 -3.86 0.72 -4.65
C SER A 106 -3.63 0.23 -6.09
N LEU A 107 -2.97 -0.93 -6.26
CA LEU A 107 -2.73 -1.50 -7.59
C LEU A 107 -4.03 -1.97 -8.26
N LEU A 108 -4.93 -2.58 -7.49
CA LEU A 108 -6.24 -2.99 -7.97
C LEU A 108 -7.07 -1.78 -8.42
N ALA A 109 -7.13 -0.73 -7.60
CA ALA A 109 -7.81 0.51 -7.95
C ALA A 109 -7.26 1.12 -9.25
N ALA A 110 -5.93 1.21 -9.37
CA ALA A 110 -5.28 1.73 -10.57
C ALA A 110 -5.60 0.89 -11.81
N GLY A 111 -5.59 -0.44 -11.69
CA GLY A 111 -5.91 -1.36 -12.80
C GLY A 111 -7.35 -1.21 -13.28
N VAL A 112 -8.31 -1.22 -12.35
CA VAL A 112 -9.75 -1.09 -12.67
C VAL A 112 -10.06 0.29 -13.28
N LEU A 113 -9.51 1.37 -12.71
CA LEU A 113 -9.65 2.72 -13.28
C LEU A 113 -9.07 2.83 -14.68
N THR A 114 -7.88 2.24 -14.91
CA THR A 114 -7.23 2.26 -16.23
C THR A 114 -8.13 1.57 -17.27
N LEU A 115 -8.70 0.41 -16.91
CA LEU A 115 -9.61 -0.31 -17.81
C LEU A 115 -10.88 0.51 -18.09
N GLY A 116 -11.47 1.13 -17.07
CA GLY A 116 -12.63 2.02 -17.24
C GLY A 116 -12.34 3.22 -18.12
N ALA A 117 -11.17 3.86 -17.95
CA ALA A 117 -10.75 4.98 -18.77
C ALA A 117 -10.55 4.59 -20.24
N VAL A 118 -9.94 3.43 -20.51
CA VAL A 118 -9.80 2.91 -21.87
C VAL A 118 -11.16 2.63 -22.50
N ALA A 119 -12.08 1.98 -21.78
CA ALA A 119 -13.44 1.71 -22.26
C ALA A 119 -14.19 3.01 -22.59
N PHE A 120 -14.08 4.02 -21.72
CA PHE A 120 -14.67 5.33 -21.94
C PHE A 120 -14.12 6.04 -23.17
N VAL A 121 -12.79 6.04 -23.36
CA VAL A 121 -12.15 6.61 -24.56
C VAL A 121 -12.62 5.90 -25.83
N VAL A 122 -12.66 4.57 -25.83
CA VAL A 122 -13.16 3.78 -26.96
C VAL A 122 -14.63 4.12 -27.25
N SER A 123 -15.46 4.27 -26.22
CA SER A 123 -16.86 4.68 -26.36
C SER A 123 -16.99 6.02 -27.10
N ILE A 124 -16.17 7.00 -26.72
CA ILE A 124 -16.15 8.32 -27.35
C ILE A 124 -15.72 8.21 -28.82
N VAL A 125 -14.65 7.47 -29.11
CA VAL A 125 -14.17 7.28 -30.48
C VAL A 125 -15.23 6.63 -31.36
N VAL A 126 -15.90 5.60 -30.86
CA VAL A 126 -16.98 4.91 -31.60
C VAL A 126 -18.17 5.83 -31.84
N LEU A 127 -18.54 6.66 -30.86
CA LEU A 127 -19.61 7.64 -31.00
C LEU A 127 -19.33 8.61 -32.16
N PHE A 128 -18.12 9.16 -32.22
CA PHE A 128 -17.72 10.08 -33.29
C PHE A 128 -17.46 9.40 -34.63
N ALA A 129 -17.08 8.12 -34.65
CA ALA A 129 -16.90 7.38 -35.90
C ALA A 129 -18.23 6.93 -36.55
N ARG A 130 -19.31 6.89 -35.77
CA ARG A 130 -20.67 6.51 -36.23
C ARG A 130 -21.59 7.70 -36.49
N GLY A 131 -21.28 8.87 -35.92
CA GLY A 131 -21.96 10.15 -36.20
C GLY A 131 -21.39 10.83 -37.43
#